data_AF-A0A0R1L7H2-F1
#
_entry.id   AF-A0A0R1L7H2-F1
#
_cell.length_a   1.000
_cell.length_b   1.000
_cell.length_c   1.000
_cell.angle_alpha   90.00
_cell.angle_beta   90.00
_cell.angle_gamma   90.00
#
_symmetry.space_group_name_H-M   'P 1'
#
loop_
_entity.id
_entity.type
_entity.pdbx_description
1 polymer ?
#
loop_
_entity_poly.entity_id
_entity_poly.type
_entity_poly.pdbx_seq_one_letter_code
_entity_poly.pdbx_strand_id
1 'polypeptide(L)'
;MIAQMKKLYDKYEEVIAYLFWGVLTTAVNVLIFSGLHIFTNMNYMINNFIAWVISVLFAYITNKAYVFHSPSKSLLSDLKEMSSFFGGRVATLVVEWILLWIGITLMHQNQILVKIFENIVVIILNYFWSKWAVFKNSTNKDHPNKDGE
;
A
#
# COMPACT_ATOMS: atom_id res chain seq x y z
N MET A 1 5.54 21.47 25.72
CA MET A 1 5.32 21.73 24.28
C MET A 1 6.20 20.86 23.37
N ILE A 2 7.53 20.91 23.46
CA ILE A 2 8.45 20.12 22.60
C ILE A 2 8.23 18.60 22.74
N ALA A 3 8.03 18.10 23.96
CA ALA A 3 7.77 16.67 24.21
C ALA A 3 6.41 16.19 23.67
N GLN A 4 5.39 17.06 23.60
CA GLN A 4 4.09 16.71 23.01
C GLN A 4 4.15 16.71 21.48
N MET A 5 4.91 17.63 20.87
CA MET A 5 5.17 17.60 19.42
C MET A 5 5.95 16.36 19.00
N LYS A 6 6.97 15.93 19.77
CA LYS A 6 7.67 14.66 19.54
C LYS A 6 6.73 13.45 19.62
N LYS A 7 5.82 13.43 20.60
CA LYS A 7 4.86 12.32 20.79
C LYS A 7 3.81 12.23 19.67
N LEU A 8 3.42 13.36 19.07
CA LEU A 8 2.61 13.36 17.86
C LEU A 8 3.44 12.91 16.65
N TYR A 9 4.67 13.39 16.52
CA TYR A 9 5.55 13.00 15.42
C TYR A 9 5.83 11.49 15.41
N ASP A 10 6.20 10.90 16.54
CA ASP A 10 6.42 9.44 16.65
C ASP A 10 5.15 8.62 16.36
N LYS A 11 3.96 9.18 16.66
CA LYS A 11 2.65 8.53 16.41
C LYS A 11 2.26 8.55 14.93
N TYR A 12 2.69 9.57 14.18
CA TYR A 12 2.40 9.70 12.75
C TYR A 12 3.59 9.31 11.86
N GLU A 13 4.79 9.11 12.41
CA GLU A 13 5.98 8.69 11.66
C GLU A 13 5.76 7.31 11.00
N GLU A 14 5.22 6.35 11.75
CA GLU A 14 4.84 5.02 11.23
C GLU A 14 3.82 5.13 10.09
N VAL A 15 2.86 6.03 10.24
CA VAL A 15 1.82 6.31 9.25
C VAL A 15 2.38 6.92 7.97
N ILE A 16 3.24 7.93 8.12
CA ILE A 16 3.84 8.65 7.00
C ILE A 16 4.81 7.72 6.27
N ALA A 17 5.58 6.91 7.01
CA ALA A 17 6.44 5.88 6.42
C ALA A 17 5.61 4.84 5.65
N TYR A 18 4.54 4.32 6.24
CA TYR A 18 3.64 3.36 5.58
C TYR A 18 3.04 3.93 4.27
N LEU A 19 2.55 5.18 4.31
CA LEU A 19 2.02 5.87 3.14
C LEU A 19 3.09 6.12 2.08
N PHE A 20 4.27 6.58 2.49
CA PHE A 20 5.39 6.85 1.59
C PHE A 20 5.83 5.60 0.85
N TRP A 21 6.04 4.49 1.58
CA TRP A 21 6.36 3.20 0.99
C TRP A 21 5.23 2.67 0.12
N GLY A 22 3.97 2.89 0.50
CA GLY A 22 2.81 2.56 -0.33
C GLY A 22 2.77 3.29 -1.66
N VAL A 23 2.95 4.60 -1.65
CA VAL A 23 2.99 5.38 -2.89
C VAL A 23 4.18 4.97 -3.74
N LEU A 24 5.36 4.78 -3.13
CA LEU A 24 6.56 4.38 -3.86
C LEU A 24 6.41 3.00 -4.53
N THR A 25 5.89 2.01 -3.81
CA THR A 25 5.65 0.67 -4.39
C THR A 25 4.60 0.71 -5.49
N THR A 26 3.59 1.57 -5.40
CA THR A 26 2.61 1.74 -6.50
C THR A 26 3.25 2.41 -7.71
N ALA A 27 4.11 3.40 -7.51
CA ALA A 27 4.86 4.02 -8.61
C ALA A 27 5.78 2.99 -9.31
N VAL A 28 6.49 2.16 -8.53
CA VAL A 28 7.29 1.05 -9.07
C VAL A 28 6.42 0.07 -9.86
N ASN A 29 5.23 -0.29 -9.36
CA ASN A 29 4.29 -1.16 -10.09
C ASN A 29 3.91 -0.57 -11.45
N VAL A 30 3.47 0.68 -11.47
CA VAL A 30 3.09 1.35 -12.72
C VAL A 30 4.27 1.44 -13.70
N LEU A 31 5.48 1.73 -13.22
CA LEU A 31 6.69 1.80 -14.06
C LEU A 31 7.04 0.44 -14.66
N ILE A 32 7.05 -0.61 -13.85
CA ILE A 32 7.36 -1.98 -14.29
C ILE A 32 6.28 -2.47 -15.27
N PHE A 33 5.01 -2.26 -14.92
CA PHE A 33 3.88 -2.59 -15.77
C PHE A 33 3.99 -1.89 -17.14
N SER A 34 4.25 -0.59 -17.15
CA SER A 34 4.38 0.19 -18.39
C SER A 34 5.57 -0.27 -19.23
N GLY A 35 6.70 -0.58 -18.59
CA GLY A 35 7.87 -1.14 -19.25
C GLY A 35 7.56 -2.50 -19.89
N LEU A 36 7.00 -3.45 -19.13
CA LEU A 36 6.58 -4.75 -19.65
C LEU A 36 5.59 -4.60 -20.81
N HIS A 37 4.62 -3.71 -20.69
CA HIS A 37 3.63 -3.50 -21.74
C HIS A 37 4.24 -2.97 -23.05
N ILE A 38 5.26 -2.11 -22.97
CA ILE A 38 5.95 -1.57 -24.16
C ILE A 38 6.91 -2.61 -24.77
N PHE A 39 7.65 -3.35 -23.93
CA PHE A 39 8.69 -4.26 -24.40
C PHE A 39 8.19 -5.68 -24.70
N THR A 40 7.00 -6.06 -24.22
CA THR A 40 6.43 -7.40 -24.41
C THR A 40 4.99 -7.35 -24.91
N ASN A 41 4.69 -8.17 -25.92
CA ASN A 41 3.33 -8.42 -26.42
C ASN A 41 2.54 -9.43 -25.55
N MET A 42 2.94 -9.61 -24.28
CA MET A 42 2.33 -10.58 -23.38
C MET A 42 0.93 -10.13 -22.94
N ASN A 43 0.11 -11.10 -22.53
CA ASN A 43 -1.23 -10.83 -22.03
C ASN A 43 -1.17 -9.85 -20.85
N TYR A 44 -2.02 -8.84 -20.91
CA TYR A 44 -2.14 -7.76 -19.95
C TYR A 44 -2.22 -8.23 -18.48
N MET A 45 -2.91 -9.34 -18.24
CA MET A 45 -3.02 -9.94 -16.90
C MET A 45 -1.67 -10.46 -16.39
N ILE A 46 -0.86 -11.05 -17.28
CA ILE A 46 0.47 -11.57 -16.94
C ILE A 46 1.42 -10.41 -16.66
N ASN A 47 1.39 -9.36 -17.48
CA ASN A 47 2.20 -8.16 -17.25
C ASN A 47 1.86 -7.49 -15.92
N ASN A 48 0.57 -7.39 -15.59
CA ASN A 48 0.13 -6.85 -14.31
C ASN A 48 0.58 -7.71 -13.13
N PHE A 49 0.46 -9.03 -13.25
CA PHE A 49 0.89 -9.95 -12.21
C PHE A 49 2.41 -9.89 -11.98
N ILE A 50 3.21 -9.87 -13.03
CA ILE A 50 4.68 -9.75 -12.92
C ILE A 50 5.05 -8.41 -12.28
N ALA A 51 4.44 -7.31 -12.73
CA ALA A 51 4.70 -5.98 -12.16
C ALA A 51 4.34 -5.92 -10.67
N TRP A 52 3.21 -6.52 -10.29
CA TRP A 52 2.82 -6.66 -8.90
C TRP A 52 3.84 -7.48 -8.09
N VAL A 53 4.27 -8.65 -8.58
CA VAL A 53 5.26 -9.49 -7.88
C VAL A 53 6.56 -8.73 -7.65
N ILE A 54 7.10 -8.07 -8.68
CA ILE A 54 8.37 -7.33 -8.55
C ILE A 54 8.21 -6.15 -7.59
N SER A 55 7.07 -5.46 -7.62
CA SER A 55 6.81 -4.33 -6.72
C SER A 55 6.69 -4.76 -5.27
N VAL A 56 6.03 -5.89 -5.02
CA VAL A 56 5.92 -6.49 -3.68
C VAL A 56 7.29 -6.95 -3.17
N LEU A 57 8.12 -7.56 -4.04
CA LEU A 57 9.49 -7.92 -3.69
C LEU A 57 10.34 -6.69 -3.39
N PHE A 58 10.23 -5.63 -4.21
CA PHE A 58 10.91 -4.36 -3.97
C PHE A 58 10.51 -3.78 -2.61
N ALA A 59 9.21 -3.70 -2.31
CA ALA A 59 8.71 -3.23 -1.03
C ALA A 59 9.26 -4.05 0.15
N TYR A 60 9.30 -5.38 0.02
CA TYR A 60 9.86 -6.26 1.03
C TYR A 60 11.36 -6.01 1.23
N ILE A 61 12.13 -5.87 0.16
CA ILE A 61 13.58 -5.60 0.24
C ILE A 61 13.84 -4.23 0.87
N THR A 62 13.10 -3.19 0.47
CA THR A 62 13.32 -1.84 1.01
C THR A 62 12.87 -1.74 2.47
N ASN A 63 11.75 -2.37 2.84
CA ASN A 63 11.32 -2.47 4.24
C ASN A 63 12.35 -3.23 5.07
N LYS A 64 12.87 -4.36 4.55
CA LYS A 64 13.95 -5.10 5.21
C LYS A 64 15.17 -4.19 5.40
N ALA A 65 15.64 -3.50 4.37
CA ALA A 65 16.80 -2.61 4.45
C ALA A 65 16.60 -1.46 5.48
N TYR A 66 15.39 -0.92 5.59
CA TYR A 66 15.02 0.14 6.53
C TYR A 66 14.92 -0.37 7.97
N VAL A 67 14.24 -1.50 8.20
CA VAL A 67 14.06 -2.14 9.52
C VAL A 67 15.40 -2.58 10.12
N PHE A 68 16.30 -3.13 9.30
CA PHE A 68 17.62 -3.58 9.78
C PHE A 68 18.59 -2.43 10.13
N HIS A 69 18.29 -1.19 9.73
CA HIS A 69 19.10 -0.01 10.04
C HIS A 69 18.49 0.94 11.08
N SER A 70 17.29 0.69 11.60
CA SER A 70 16.67 1.55 12.61
C SER A 70 16.98 1.06 14.03
N PRO A 71 17.83 1.76 14.81
CA PRO A 71 18.19 1.34 16.16
C PRO A 71 17.12 1.62 17.24
N SER A 72 15.86 1.89 16.88
CA SER A 72 14.92 2.52 17.84
C SER A 72 13.45 2.05 17.88
N LYS A 73 13.02 1.01 17.14
CA LYS A 73 11.65 0.46 17.27
C LYS A 73 11.61 -1.07 17.35
N SER A 74 10.58 -1.60 18.02
CA SER A 74 10.38 -3.03 18.24
C SER A 74 10.08 -3.73 16.90
N LEU A 75 10.89 -4.73 16.54
CA LEU A 75 10.74 -5.51 15.30
C LEU A 75 9.33 -6.09 15.09
N LEU A 76 8.58 -6.32 16.18
CA LEU A 76 7.19 -6.79 16.12
C LEU A 76 6.21 -5.74 15.56
N SER A 77 6.46 -4.45 15.78
CA SER A 77 5.62 -3.37 15.24
C SER A 77 5.81 -3.26 13.73
N ASP A 78 7.06 -3.26 13.29
CA ASP A 78 7.43 -3.16 11.87
C ASP A 78 6.90 -4.36 11.06
N LEU A 79 6.98 -5.58 11.62
CA LEU A 79 6.40 -6.77 10.99
C LEU A 79 4.87 -6.69 10.88
N LYS A 80 4.20 -6.12 11.88
CA LYS A 80 2.74 -5.96 11.85
C LYS A 80 2.31 -4.96 10.78
N GLU A 81 3.01 -3.84 10.66
CA GLU A 81 2.78 -2.87 9.58
C GLU A 81 3.06 -3.48 8.21
N MET A 82 4.15 -4.22 8.07
CA MET A 82 4.50 -4.90 6.83
C MET A 82 3.47 -5.97 6.43
N SER A 83 2.93 -6.73 7.38
CA SER A 83 1.85 -7.69 7.09
C SER A 83 0.54 -7.01 6.65
N SER A 84 0.19 -5.88 7.27
CA SER A 84 -0.94 -5.05 6.85
C SER A 84 -0.73 -4.46 5.45
N PHE A 85 0.50 -4.06 5.13
CA PHE A 85 0.91 -3.61 3.81
C PHE A 85 0.75 -4.70 2.75
N PHE A 86 1.30 -5.88 3.03
CA PHE A 86 1.23 -7.02 2.12
C PHE A 86 -0.21 -7.49 1.92
N GLY A 87 -1.02 -7.52 2.98
CA GLY A 87 -2.44 -7.82 2.90
C GLY A 87 -3.20 -6.84 2.01
N GLY A 88 -2.93 -5.53 2.14
CA GLY A 88 -3.49 -4.51 1.27
C GLY A 88 -3.12 -4.70 -0.20
N ARG A 89 -1.87 -5.11 -0.48
CA ARG A 89 -1.37 -5.38 -1.84
C ARG A 89 -2.01 -6.60 -2.48
N VAL A 90 -2.20 -7.66 -1.73
CA VAL A 90 -2.91 -8.85 -2.21
C VAL A 90 -4.38 -8.51 -2.47
N ALA A 91 -5.02 -7.76 -1.57
CA ALA A 91 -6.40 -7.31 -1.76
C ALA A 91 -6.56 -6.44 -3.01
N THR A 92 -5.63 -5.51 -3.26
CA THR A 92 -5.66 -4.70 -4.49
C THR A 92 -5.48 -5.55 -5.73
N LEU A 93 -4.56 -6.52 -5.75
CA LEU A 93 -4.40 -7.44 -6.89
C LEU A 93 -5.68 -8.21 -7.22
N VAL A 94 -6.40 -8.69 -6.21
CA VAL A 94 -7.69 -9.37 -6.41
C VAL A 94 -8.71 -8.41 -7.04
N VAL A 95 -8.78 -7.17 -6.57
CA VAL A 95 -9.66 -6.16 -7.16
C VAL A 95 -9.26 -5.84 -8.59
N GLU A 96 -7.96 -5.70 -8.89
CA GLU A 96 -7.45 -5.47 -10.24
C GLU A 96 -7.90 -6.57 -11.20
N TRP A 97 -7.76 -7.83 -10.79
CA TRP A 97 -8.22 -8.97 -11.58
C TRP A 97 -9.73 -8.97 -11.81
N ILE A 98 -10.52 -8.64 -10.80
CA ILE A 98 -11.98 -8.51 -10.94
C ILE A 98 -12.34 -7.39 -11.92
N LEU A 99 -11.71 -6.22 -11.79
CA LEU A 99 -11.97 -5.07 -12.67
C LEU A 99 -11.55 -5.34 -14.12
N LEU A 100 -10.39 -5.96 -14.33
CA LEU A 100 -9.94 -6.37 -15.66
C LEU A 100 -10.89 -7.42 -16.25
N TRP A 101 -11.32 -8.39 -15.44
CA TRP A 101 -12.26 -9.41 -15.90
C TRP A 101 -13.62 -8.81 -16.28
N ILE A 102 -14.18 -7.91 -15.47
CA ILE A 102 -15.44 -7.22 -15.76
C ILE A 102 -15.29 -6.31 -16.99
N GLY A 103 -14.26 -5.47 -17.04
CA GLY A 103 -14.09 -4.52 -18.12
C GLY A 103 -13.81 -5.18 -19.48
N ILE A 104 -12.95 -6.20 -19.51
CA ILE A 104 -12.53 -6.85 -20.75
C ILE A 104 -13.52 -7.95 -21.17
N THR A 105 -13.96 -8.80 -20.23
CA THR A 105 -14.78 -9.99 -20.57
C THR A 105 -16.27 -9.68 -20.62
N LEU A 106 -16.80 -8.89 -19.68
CA LEU A 106 -18.23 -8.57 -19.63
C LEU A 106 -18.56 -7.36 -20.51
N MET A 107 -17.77 -6.29 -20.40
CA MET A 107 -18.05 -5.02 -21.11
C MET A 107 -17.37 -4.91 -22.48
N HIS A 108 -16.53 -5.87 -22.87
CA HIS A 108 -15.76 -5.87 -24.12
C HIS A 108 -15.02 -4.55 -24.39
N GLN A 109 -14.62 -3.85 -23.32
CA GLN A 109 -13.94 -2.56 -23.44
C GLN A 109 -12.49 -2.74 -23.82
N ASN A 110 -11.93 -1.68 -24.42
CA ASN A 110 -10.51 -1.65 -24.76
C ASN A 110 -9.66 -1.84 -23.49
N GLN A 111 -8.71 -2.79 -23.54
CA GLN A 111 -7.82 -3.13 -22.43
C GLN A 111 -7.12 -1.90 -21.82
N ILE A 112 -6.77 -0.91 -22.65
CA ILE A 112 -6.11 0.33 -22.21
C ILE A 112 -7.05 1.19 -21.35
N LEU A 113 -8.32 1.33 -21.74
CA LEU A 113 -9.32 2.12 -20.99
C LEU A 113 -9.61 1.48 -19.64
N VAL A 114 -9.80 0.15 -19.62
CA VAL A 114 -10.03 -0.61 -18.38
C VAL A 114 -8.81 -0.49 -17.46
N LYS A 115 -7.59 -0.49 -18.00
CA LYS A 115 -6.36 -0.32 -17.20
C LYS A 115 -6.25 1.05 -16.56
N ILE A 116 -6.53 2.11 -17.31
CA ILE A 116 -6.48 3.47 -16.75
C ILE A 116 -7.48 3.59 -15.60
N PHE A 117 -8.70 3.08 -15.78
CA PHE A 117 -9.71 3.07 -14.74
C PHE A 117 -9.29 2.23 -13.53
N GLU A 118 -8.79 1.01 -13.75
CA GLU A 118 -8.31 0.13 -12.69
C GLU A 118 -7.17 0.76 -11.90
N ASN A 119 -6.16 1.37 -12.55
CA ASN A 119 -5.08 2.07 -11.87
C ASN A 119 -5.61 3.21 -10.96
N ILE A 120 -6.62 3.96 -11.41
CA ILE A 120 -7.26 5.00 -10.59
C ILE A 120 -7.93 4.36 -9.35
N VAL A 121 -8.69 3.28 -9.54
CA VAL A 121 -9.34 2.57 -8.43
C VAL A 121 -8.33 2.01 -7.45
N VAL A 122 -7.21 1.44 -7.92
CA VAL A 122 -6.13 0.89 -7.10
C VAL A 122 -5.44 1.98 -6.28
N ILE A 123 -5.19 3.15 -6.86
CA ILE A 123 -4.62 4.30 -6.14
C ILE A 123 -5.59 4.73 -5.02
N ILE A 124 -6.88 4.83 -5.32
CA ILE A 124 -7.92 5.19 -4.34
C ILE A 124 -8.01 4.13 -3.23
N LEU A 125 -8.01 2.84 -3.57
CA LEU A 125 -8.06 1.75 -2.60
C LEU A 125 -6.81 1.72 -1.71
N ASN A 126 -5.63 1.93 -2.29
CA ASN A 126 -4.40 2.04 -1.50
C ASN A 126 -4.46 3.23 -0.51
N TYR A 127 -5.05 4.35 -0.92
CA TYR A 127 -5.27 5.49 -0.03
C TYR A 127 -6.25 5.15 1.11
N PHE A 128 -7.39 4.54 0.79
CA PHE A 128 -8.37 4.13 1.80
C PHE A 128 -7.83 3.06 2.75
N TRP A 129 -7.07 2.09 2.24
CA TRP A 129 -6.44 1.05 3.06
C TRP A 129 -5.45 1.67 4.05
N SER A 130 -4.62 2.58 3.56
CA SER A 130 -3.69 3.36 4.40
C SER A 130 -4.44 4.16 5.46
N LYS A 131 -5.56 4.81 5.08
CA LYS A 131 -6.39 5.54 6.03
C LYS A 131 -7.05 4.61 7.06
N TRP A 132 -7.62 3.48 6.65
CA TRP A 132 -8.32 2.56 7.55
C TRP A 132 -7.39 1.81 8.51
N ALA A 133 -6.24 1.33 8.00
CA ALA A 133 -5.21 0.68 8.82
C ALA A 133 -4.68 1.62 9.91
N VAL A 134 -4.62 2.92 9.62
CA VAL A 134 -4.10 3.97 10.51
C VAL A 134 -5.16 4.48 11.49
N PHE A 135 -6.37 4.80 11.01
CA PHE A 135 -7.40 5.43 11.84
C PHE A 135 -7.95 4.52 12.93
N LYS A 136 -7.84 3.18 12.79
CA LYS A 136 -8.25 2.23 13.82
C LYS A 136 -7.40 2.31 15.12
N ASN A 137 -6.17 2.84 15.04
CA ASN A 137 -5.30 3.02 16.23
C ASN A 137 -5.33 4.44 16.82
N SER A 138 -6.02 5.38 16.17
CA SER A 138 -6.16 6.76 16.67
C SER A 138 -7.33 6.95 17.63
N THR A 139 -8.33 6.06 17.60
CA THR A 139 -9.57 6.14 18.38
C THR A 139 -9.57 5.36 19.70
N ASN A 140 -8.41 4.92 20.21
CA ASN A 140 -8.32 4.23 21.51
C ASN A 140 -7.32 4.88 22.48
N LYS A 141 -7.24 6.21 22.45
CA LYS A 141 -6.61 7.02 23.50
C LYS A 141 -7.45 8.27 23.79
N ASP A 142 -8.76 8.13 23.87
CA ASP A 142 -9.55 9.11 24.62
C ASP A 142 -9.52 8.70 26.10
N HIS A 143 -8.77 9.50 26.86
CA HIS A 143 -8.86 9.76 28.30
C HIS A 143 -8.82 8.55 29.28
N PRO A 144 -7.70 8.33 30.02
CA PRO A 144 -7.83 7.72 31.34
C PRO A 144 -8.61 8.69 32.23
N ASN A 145 -9.67 8.15 32.81
CA ASN A 145 -10.50 8.69 33.86
C ASN A 145 -9.71 9.61 34.83
N LYS A 146 -10.03 10.89 34.80
CA LYS A 146 -10.05 11.79 35.96
C LYS A 146 -11.45 12.40 35.85
N ASP A 147 -12.37 12.11 36.76
CA ASP A 147 -12.28 12.58 38.12
C ASP A 147 -12.95 11.59 39.09
N GLY A 148 -12.26 11.33 40.20
CA GLY A 148 -12.92 10.93 41.42
C GLY A 148 -13.17 12.18 42.25
N GLU A 149 -14.43 12.40 42.62
CA GLU A 149 -14.86 12.99 43.88
C GLU A 149 -16.01 12.15 44.43
#